data_AF-X1JPW8-F1
#
_entry.id   AF-X1JPW8-F1
#
_cell.length_a   1.000
_cell.length_b   1.000
_cell.length_c   1.000
_cell.angle_alpha   90.00
_cell.angle_beta   90.00
_cell.angle_gamma   90.00
#
_symmetry.space_group_name_H-M   'P 1'
#
loop_
_entity.id
_entity.type
_entity.pdbx_description
1 polymer ?
#
loop_
_entity_poly.entity_id
_entity_poly.type
_entity_poly.pdbx_seq_one_letter_code
_entity_poly.pdbx_strand_id
1 'polypeptide(L)'
;MAKSDTFFIRASVDPALGVYDETIIDLGSFVNALSKDVLRIWSVEVRYPQPSLNATGAPALVTETWQLTTQPQTAIVPLTNRSLIASGQLTAAWNTGAVTGPEAVTQEMDIGPQDWRTGYLV
;
A
#
# COMPACT_ATOMS: atom_id res chain seq x y z
N MET A 1 -32.67 10.00 6.92
CA MET A 1 -31.65 9.69 5.90
C MET A 1 -30.39 9.35 6.66
N ALA A 2 -30.00 8.08 6.73
CA ALA A 2 -28.79 7.69 7.44
C ALA A 2 -27.61 8.41 6.76
N LYS A 3 -26.88 9.23 7.50
CA LYS A 3 -25.61 9.78 7.04
C LYS A 3 -24.70 8.57 6.81
N SER A 4 -24.28 8.33 5.58
CA SER A 4 -23.14 7.45 5.33
C SER A 4 -21.90 8.22 5.80
N ASP A 5 -21.54 8.08 7.07
CA ASP A 5 -20.34 8.74 7.58
C ASP A 5 -19.11 8.12 6.93
N THR A 6 -18.27 8.98 6.36
CA THR A 6 -16.95 8.58 5.85
C THR A 6 -16.01 8.40 7.03
N PHE A 7 -15.26 7.30 7.05
CA PHE A 7 -14.29 7.00 8.09
C PHE A 7 -12.98 6.50 7.48
N PHE A 8 -11.94 6.44 8.31
CA PHE A 8 -10.62 5.94 7.92
C PHE A 8 -10.38 4.57 8.52
N ILE A 9 -9.95 3.63 7.70
CA ILE A 9 -9.35 2.36 8.13
C ILE A 9 -7.83 2.53 8.03
N ARG A 10 -7.09 1.99 9.01
CA ARG A 10 -5.63 2.05 9.04
C ARG A 10 -5.07 0.65 9.25
N ALA A 11 -4.03 0.32 8.50
CA ALA A 11 -3.27 -0.90 8.64
C ALA A 11 -1.78 -0.60 8.44
N SER A 12 -0.93 -1.49 8.92
CA SER A 12 0.54 -1.39 8.78
C SER A 12 1.08 -2.78 8.51
N VAL A 13 2.07 -2.86 7.64
CA VAL A 13 2.88 -4.06 7.38
C VAL A 13 4.34 -3.67 7.59
N ASP A 14 5.10 -4.52 8.27
CA ASP A 14 6.53 -4.31 8.57
C ASP A 14 7.31 -5.55 8.13
N PRO A 15 7.53 -5.74 6.81
CA PRO A 15 8.21 -6.91 6.30
C PRO A 15 9.69 -6.91 6.67
N ALA A 16 10.26 -8.11 6.85
CA ALA A 16 11.70 -8.25 6.85
C ALA A 16 12.29 -7.86 5.46
N LEU A 17 13.53 -7.37 5.44
CA LEU A 17 14.17 -6.91 4.20
C LEU A 17 14.15 -7.99 3.10
N GLY A 18 13.59 -7.64 1.94
CA GLY A 18 13.51 -8.53 0.78
C GLY A 18 12.48 -9.66 0.92
N VAL A 19 11.64 -9.62 1.95
CA VAL A 19 10.59 -10.60 2.21
C VAL A 19 9.23 -9.97 1.94
N TYR A 20 8.35 -10.71 1.28
CA TYR A 20 6.94 -10.32 1.17
C TYR A 20 6.24 -10.59 2.50
N ASP A 21 5.48 -9.62 2.99
CA ASP A 21 4.60 -9.77 4.15
C ASP A 21 3.26 -9.07 3.88
N GLU A 22 2.22 -9.48 4.60
CA GLU A 22 0.88 -8.93 4.46
C GLU A 22 0.13 -8.90 5.79
N THR A 23 -0.79 -7.95 5.92
CA THR A 23 -1.70 -7.89 7.06
C THR A 23 -3.13 -7.81 6.56
N ILE A 24 -3.98 -8.68 7.07
CA ILE A 24 -5.40 -8.72 6.71
C ILE A 24 -6.13 -7.56 7.39
N ILE A 25 -6.91 -6.82 6.60
CA ILE A 25 -7.84 -5.80 7.10
C ILE A 25 -9.19 -6.47 7.30
N ASP A 26 -9.62 -6.61 8.55
CA ASP A 26 -10.95 -7.14 8.85
C ASP A 26 -12.03 -6.06 8.65
N LEU A 27 -13.02 -6.39 7.83
CA LEU A 27 -14.15 -5.52 7.51
C LEU A 27 -15.41 -5.85 8.34
N GLY A 28 -15.43 -6.94 9.09
CA GLY A 28 -16.64 -7.48 9.73
C GLY A 28 -17.33 -6.53 10.73
N SER A 29 -16.60 -5.58 11.30
CA SER A 29 -17.18 -4.53 12.16
C SER A 29 -17.79 -3.36 11.39
N PHE A 30 -17.48 -3.24 10.10
CA PHE A 30 -17.88 -2.14 9.21
C PHE A 30 -18.94 -2.54 8.19
N VAL A 31 -19.12 -3.84 7.94
CA VAL A 31 -20.17 -4.37 7.06
C VAL A 31 -21.19 -5.17 7.84
N ASN A 32 -22.47 -4.85 7.64
CA ASN A 32 -23.57 -5.69 8.09
C ASN A 32 -24.06 -6.53 6.90
N ALA A 33 -23.72 -7.82 6.92
CA ALA A 33 -24.04 -8.77 5.87
C ALA A 33 -25.55 -8.94 5.63
N LEU A 34 -26.40 -8.63 6.61
CA LEU A 34 -27.86 -8.76 6.49
C LEU A 34 -28.53 -7.52 5.90
N SER A 35 -27.97 -6.32 6.08
CA SER A 35 -28.59 -5.06 5.67
C SER A 35 -28.33 -4.65 4.23
N LYS A 36 -27.54 -5.44 3.47
CA LYS A 36 -27.04 -5.08 2.12
C LYS A 36 -26.21 -3.80 2.13
N ASP A 37 -25.61 -3.45 3.26
CA ASP A 37 -24.72 -2.29 3.33
C ASP A 37 -23.44 -2.61 2.54
N VAL A 38 -23.12 -1.70 1.63
CA VAL A 38 -22.00 -1.84 0.70
C VAL A 38 -20.88 -0.91 1.14
N LEU A 39 -19.67 -1.43 1.30
CA LEU A 39 -18.48 -0.62 1.56
C LEU A 39 -17.82 -0.21 0.24
N ARG A 40 -17.38 1.05 0.17
CA ARG A 40 -16.62 1.58 -0.96
C ARG A 40 -15.36 2.26 -0.47
N ILE A 41 -14.25 1.94 -1.11
CA ILE A 41 -13.00 2.66 -0.92
C ILE A 41 -13.04 3.92 -1.78
N TRP A 42 -12.84 5.07 -1.13
CA TRP A 42 -12.79 6.37 -1.81
C TRP A 42 -11.38 6.86 -2.08
N SER A 43 -10.43 6.52 -1.19
CA SER A 43 -9.03 6.91 -1.31
C SER A 43 -8.17 5.86 -0.62
N VAL A 44 -6.96 5.67 -1.16
CA VAL A 44 -5.89 4.88 -0.54
C VAL A 44 -4.68 5.80 -0.41
N GLU A 45 -4.22 5.96 0.83
CA GLU A 45 -3.04 6.76 1.15
C GLU A 45 -2.05 5.89 1.91
N VAL A 46 -0.78 6.00 1.54
CA VAL A 46 0.30 5.22 2.15
C VAL A 46 1.36 6.15 2.72
N ARG A 47 1.76 5.84 3.94
CA ARG A 47 2.91 6.43 4.62
C ARG A 47 3.99 5.36 4.72
N TYR A 48 5.23 5.75 4.49
CA TYR A 48 6.43 4.95 4.75
C TYR A 48 7.05 5.48 6.06
N PRO A 49 6.70 4.92 7.24
CA PRO A 49 6.98 5.54 8.53
C PRO A 49 8.45 5.51 8.92
N GLN A 50 9.19 4.54 8.40
CA GLN A 50 10.63 4.47 8.46
C GLN A 50 11.08 3.86 7.14
N PRO A 51 12.07 4.44 6.47
CA PRO A 51 12.66 3.72 5.39
C PRO A 51 13.36 2.47 5.96
N SER A 52 13.12 1.30 5.39
CA SER A 52 13.96 0.09 5.51
C SER A 52 15.37 0.31 4.92
N LEU A 53 15.83 1.57 4.86
CA LEU A 53 17.03 2.01 4.20
C LEU A 53 18.21 1.70 5.10
N ASN A 54 18.63 0.44 5.03
CA ASN A 54 20.01 0.13 5.25
C ASN A 54 20.83 0.90 4.20
N ALA A 55 21.24 2.13 4.53
CA ALA A 55 22.38 2.74 3.89
C ALA A 55 23.60 1.89 4.29
N THR A 56 23.85 0.80 3.56
CA THR A 56 24.92 -0.17 3.85
C THR A 56 26.28 0.39 3.43
N GLY A 57 26.60 1.65 3.70
CA GLY A 57 27.91 2.23 3.39
C GLY A 57 28.39 2.01 1.94
N ALA A 58 27.46 1.72 1.01
CA ALA A 58 27.72 1.31 -0.35
C ALA A 58 26.60 1.84 -1.25
N PRO A 59 26.87 2.05 -2.55
CA PRO A 59 25.81 2.40 -3.49
C PRO A 59 24.69 1.37 -3.45
N ALA A 60 23.46 1.84 -3.32
CA ALA A 60 22.29 0.99 -3.21
C ALA A 60 21.08 1.64 -3.88
N LEU A 61 20.25 0.82 -4.50
CA LEU A 61 18.91 1.18 -4.95
C LEU A 61 17.94 0.32 -4.15
N VAL A 62 17.10 0.96 -3.35
CA VAL A 62 16.09 0.28 -2.55
C VAL A 62 14.72 0.68 -3.05
N THR A 63 13.89 -0.32 -3.34
CA THR A 63 12.50 -0.13 -3.74
C THR A 63 11.61 -0.86 -2.77
N GLU A 64 10.68 -0.12 -2.16
CA GLU A 64 9.62 -0.63 -1.32
C GLU A 64 8.30 -0.54 -2.06
N THR A 65 7.66 -1.69 -2.29
CA THR A 65 6.41 -1.79 -3.02
C THR A 65 5.29 -2.16 -2.06
N TRP A 66 4.14 -1.49 -2.19
CA TRP A 66 2.94 -1.83 -1.45
C TRP A 66 1.78 -2.10 -2.39
N GLN A 67 0.85 -2.93 -1.91
CA GLN A 67 -0.38 -3.24 -2.62
C GLN A 67 -1.54 -3.39 -1.63
N LEU A 68 -2.73 -3.03 -2.08
CA LEU A 68 -3.99 -3.40 -1.45
C LEU A 68 -4.68 -4.40 -2.36
N THR A 69 -4.98 -5.59 -1.83
CA THR A 69 -5.63 -6.68 -2.57
C THR A 69 -6.90 -7.16 -1.86
N THR A 70 -7.83 -7.74 -2.62
CA THR A 70 -9.05 -8.36 -2.08
C THR A 70 -8.83 -9.76 -1.51
N GLN A 71 -7.64 -10.34 -1.72
CA GLN A 71 -7.31 -11.71 -1.32
C GLN A 71 -5.85 -11.79 -0.88
N PRO A 72 -5.51 -12.68 0.09
CA PRO A 72 -4.15 -13.03 0.45
C PRO A 72 -3.30 -13.36 -0.78
N GLN A 73 -2.05 -12.90 -0.81
CA GLN A 73 -1.08 -13.23 -1.85
C GLN A 73 0.16 -13.87 -1.23
N THR A 74 1.02 -14.44 -2.08
CA THR A 74 2.31 -15.00 -1.65
C THR A 74 3.49 -14.13 -2.09
N ALA A 75 3.23 -13.07 -2.85
CA ALA A 75 4.19 -12.11 -3.40
C ALA A 75 3.44 -10.88 -3.92
N ILE A 76 4.18 -9.82 -4.26
CA ILE A 76 3.66 -8.68 -5.04
C ILE A 76 3.14 -9.18 -6.40
N VAL A 77 1.93 -8.77 -6.76
CA VAL A 77 1.22 -9.23 -7.95
C VAL A 77 1.20 -8.19 -9.07
N PRO A 78 1.16 -8.60 -10.35
CA PRO A 78 1.07 -7.66 -11.46
C PRO A 78 -0.31 -6.99 -11.53
N LEU A 79 -0.40 -5.87 -12.27
CA LEU A 79 -1.65 -5.15 -12.57
C LEU A 79 -2.72 -6.02 -13.28
N THR A 80 -2.32 -7.14 -13.88
CA THR A 80 -3.25 -8.11 -14.49
C THR A 80 -3.96 -8.99 -13.46
N ASN A 81 -3.52 -8.99 -12.20
CA ASN A 81 -4.20 -9.71 -11.13
C ASN A 81 -5.44 -8.94 -10.69
N ARG A 82 -6.60 -9.60 -10.78
CA ARG A 82 -7.91 -9.03 -10.43
C ARG A 82 -8.08 -8.75 -8.93
N SER A 83 -7.23 -9.32 -8.08
CA SER A 83 -7.27 -9.00 -6.66
C SER A 83 -6.75 -7.60 -6.35
N LEU A 84 -5.94 -7.01 -7.25
CA LEU A 84 -5.28 -5.73 -7.02
C LEU A 84 -6.26 -4.56 -7.09
N ILE A 85 -6.39 -3.86 -5.96
CA ILE A 85 -7.19 -2.64 -5.83
C ILE A 85 -6.29 -1.42 -6.05
N ALA A 86 -5.17 -1.34 -5.36
CA ALA A 86 -4.28 -0.19 -5.36
C ALA A 86 -2.83 -0.64 -5.19
N SER A 87 -1.89 0.09 -5.77
CA SER A 87 -0.45 -0.16 -5.62
C SER A 87 0.38 1.11 -5.78
N GLY A 88 1.60 1.03 -5.27
CA GLY A 88 2.61 2.05 -5.47
C GLY A 88 3.97 1.60 -4.95
N GLN A 89 4.95 2.46 -5.15
CA GLN A 89 6.33 2.20 -4.77
C GLN A 89 7.03 3.46 -4.27
N LEU A 90 7.97 3.24 -3.36
CA LEU A 90 8.97 4.21 -2.95
C LEU A 90 10.32 3.68 -3.40
N THR A 91 11.04 4.45 -4.19
CA THR A 91 12.42 4.14 -4.58
C THR A 91 13.35 5.19 -4.01
N ALA A 92 14.45 4.73 -3.42
CA ALA A 92 15.49 5.59 -2.90
C ALA A 92 16.87 5.08 -3.32
N ALA A 93 17.80 6.01 -3.56
CA ALA A 93 19.12 5.69 -4.06
C ALA A 93 20.24 6.39 -3.26
N TRP A 94 21.36 5.68 -3.14
CA TRP A 94 22.66 6.16 -2.64
C TRP A 94 23.68 5.89 -3.74
N ASN A 95 24.40 6.90 -4.18
CA ASN A 95 25.56 6.77 -5.05
C ASN A 95 26.86 6.70 -4.24
N THR A 96 26.84 7.15 -2.98
CA THR A 96 27.98 7.04 -2.07
C THR A 96 27.58 6.35 -0.77
N GLY A 97 28.54 5.66 -0.15
CA GLY A 97 28.35 5.02 1.15
C GLY A 97 28.17 5.97 2.33
N ALA A 98 27.76 7.21 2.08
CA ALA A 98 27.60 8.22 3.10
C ALA A 98 26.36 7.91 3.96
N VAL A 99 26.55 7.91 5.28
CA VAL A 99 25.50 7.65 6.30
C VAL A 99 24.50 8.82 6.41
N THR A 100 24.47 9.71 5.42
CA THR A 100 23.77 11.01 5.48
C THR A 100 22.35 10.95 4.91
N GLY A 101 21.86 9.77 4.53
CA GLY A 101 20.51 9.56 3.96
C GLY A 101 20.53 9.42 2.43
N PRO A 102 19.37 9.14 1.82
CA PRO A 102 19.25 8.97 0.37
C PRO A 102 19.56 10.26 -0.38
N GLU A 103 20.20 10.13 -1.54
CA GLU A 103 20.53 11.25 -2.43
C GLU A 103 19.40 11.53 -3.43
N ALA A 104 18.61 10.50 -3.74
CA ALA A 104 17.39 10.61 -4.52
C ALA A 104 16.29 9.77 -3.87
N VAL A 105 15.08 10.33 -3.82
CA VAL A 105 13.87 9.66 -3.37
C VAL A 105 12.75 9.98 -4.35
N THR A 106 12.10 8.94 -4.87
CA THR A 106 10.92 9.05 -5.73
C THR A 106 9.82 8.19 -5.14
N GLN A 107 8.63 8.76 -5.04
CA GLN A 107 7.42 8.02 -4.68
C GLN A 107 6.47 8.07 -5.85
N GLU A 108 6.05 6.90 -6.31
CA GLU A 108 5.13 6.76 -7.44
C GLU A 108 3.95 5.90 -7.02
N MET A 109 2.75 6.42 -7.28
CA MET A 109 1.53 5.64 -7.18
C MET A 109 1.14 5.17 -8.56
N ASP A 110 0.67 3.93 -8.66
CA ASP A 110 0.06 3.46 -9.89
C ASP A 110 -1.32 4.11 -10.04
N ILE A 111 -1.43 5.08 -10.96
CA ILE A 111 -2.66 5.86 -11.19
C ILE A 111 -3.77 4.96 -11.75
N GLY A 112 -3.42 3.97 -12.58
CA GLY A 112 -4.36 3.05 -13.23
C GLY A 112 -5.31 2.33 -12.26
N PRO A 113 -4.79 1.56 -11.29
CA PRO A 113 -5.65 0.83 -10.35
C PRO A 113 -6.41 1.76 -9.38
N GLN A 114 -6.00 3.01 -9.18
CA GLN A 114 -6.53 3.90 -8.13
C GLN A 114 -7.45 5.04 -8.60
N ASP A 115 -7.62 5.25 -9.91
CA ASP A 115 -8.53 6.28 -10.43
C ASP A 115 -9.98 5.79 -10.49
N TRP A 116 -10.71 5.93 -9.37
CA TRP A 116 -12.12 5.56 -9.27
C TRP A 116 -13.05 6.77 -9.24
N ARG A 117 -14.04 6.80 -10.14
CA ARG A 117 -15.08 7.86 -10.13
C ARG A 117 -16.16 7.66 -9.06
N THR A 118 -16.42 6.43 -8.64
CA THR A 118 -17.51 6.08 -7.70
C THR A 118 -17.03 5.19 -6.55
N GLY A 119 -15.72 5.23 -6.29
CA GLY A 119 -15.03 4.35 -5.35
C GLY A 119 -14.95 2.89 -5.81
N TYR A 120 -14.03 2.15 -5.21
CA TYR A 120 -13.87 0.71 -5.44
C TYR A 120 -14.80 -0.08 -4.51
N LEU A 121 -15.57 -1.01 -5.08
CA LEU A 121 -16.49 -1.87 -4.33
C LEU A 121 -15.72 -3.02 -3.68
N VAL A 122 -15.86 -3.18 -2.36
CA VAL A 122 -15.23 -4.26 -1.57
C VAL A 122 -16.29 -5.16 -0.95
#